data_AF-A0A7R9WT37-F1
#
_entry.id   AF-A0A7R9WT37-F1
#
_cell.length_a   1.000
_cell.length_b   1.000
_cell.length_c   1.000
_cell.angle_alpha   90.00
_cell.angle_beta   90.00
_cell.angle_gamma   90.00
#
_symmetry.space_group_name_H-M   'P 1'
#
loop_
_entity.id
_entity.type
_entity.pdbx_description
1 polymer ?
#
loop_
_entity_poly.entity_id
_entity_poly.type
_entity_poly.pdbx_seq_one_letter_code
_entity_poly.pdbx_strand_id
1 'polypeptide(L)'
;VNHDNAYLHYKDDWYIVDYEYDDNKDGVPPFAFVYYRGSNDAWDGYGGVVVYTRDSAMPQSLLPRMRAAAAKIGYDFDKDFELTDNTCRLLDKNERVILREKFAGNVALQTEKQIAAQATKLRGNAINSVKAQKLFFSQQLPEAEQAYDTLQQDLKDFEAEAVSAAKK
;
A
#
# COMPACT_ATOMS: atom_id res chain seq x y z
N VAL A 1 9.53 4.60 0.51
CA VAL A 1 9.67 4.37 1.97
C VAL A 1 8.28 4.01 2.47
N ASN A 2 8.08 2.81 3.00
CA ASN A 2 6.78 2.35 3.55
C ASN A 2 6.72 2.66 5.05
N HIS A 3 6.82 3.94 5.37
CA HIS A 3 6.71 4.47 6.72
C HIS A 3 5.32 5.11 6.80
N ASP A 4 4.45 4.56 7.66
CA ASP A 4 3.05 4.99 7.86
C ASP A 4 2.05 4.58 6.77
N ASN A 5 1.85 3.27 6.56
CA ASN A 5 0.76 2.81 5.71
C ASN A 5 -0.60 3.05 6.39
N ALA A 6 -1.28 4.15 6.02
CA ALA A 6 -2.56 4.56 6.60
C ALA A 6 -3.71 3.56 6.38
N TYR A 7 -3.60 2.63 5.43
CA TYR A 7 -4.62 1.62 5.17
C TYR A 7 -4.34 0.30 5.92
N LEU A 8 -3.06 -0.08 6.04
CA LEU A 8 -2.64 -1.33 6.69
C LEU A 8 -2.19 -1.16 8.15
N HIS A 9 -2.06 0.09 8.63
CA HIS A 9 -1.73 0.44 10.02
C HIS A 9 -0.43 -0.20 10.54
N TYR A 10 0.63 -0.17 9.73
CA TYR A 10 1.96 -0.62 10.15
C TYR A 10 3.09 0.24 9.57
N LYS A 11 4.26 0.12 10.18
CA LYS A 11 5.53 0.74 9.78
C LYS A 11 6.60 -0.33 9.63
N ASP A 12 7.47 -0.17 8.63
CA ASP A 12 8.65 -1.02 8.44
C ASP A 12 9.81 -0.19 7.86
N ASP A 13 10.85 -0.01 8.67
CA ASP A 13 12.03 0.80 8.38
C ASP A 13 13.24 -0.11 8.16
N TRP A 14 13.91 0.05 7.01
CA TRP A 14 15.05 -0.76 6.62
C TRP A 14 16.34 0.06 6.62
N TYR A 15 17.39 -0.51 7.20
CA TYR A 15 18.73 0.04 7.31
C TYR A 15 19.71 -0.89 6.59
N ILE A 16 20.35 -0.39 5.54
CA ILE A 16 21.39 -1.16 4.82
C ILE A 16 22.70 -1.03 5.60
N VAL A 17 23.14 -2.13 6.20
CA VAL A 17 24.36 -2.17 7.05
C VAL A 17 25.61 -2.37 6.21
N ASP A 18 25.51 -3.18 5.17
CA ASP A 18 26.54 -3.43 4.17
C ASP A 18 25.88 -3.96 2.89
N TYR A 19 26.49 -3.75 1.74
CA TYR A 19 25.99 -4.23 0.46
C TYR A 19 27.10 -4.30 -0.58
N GLU A 20 26.85 -5.03 -1.64
CA GLU A 20 27.66 -5.02 -2.85
C GLU A 20 26.76 -5.02 -4.08
N TYR A 21 27.11 -4.19 -5.07
CA TYR A 21 26.32 -4.09 -6.31
C TYR A 21 26.58 -5.27 -7.25
N ASP A 22 25.63 -5.50 -8.14
CA ASP A 22 25.85 -6.37 -9.29
C ASP A 22 27.03 -5.84 -10.14
N ASP A 23 27.79 -6.75 -10.75
CA ASP A 23 28.94 -6.45 -11.62
C ASP A 23 30.04 -5.60 -10.97
N ASN A 24 30.19 -5.65 -9.65
CA ASN A 24 31.28 -4.99 -8.94
C ASN A 24 32.65 -5.49 -9.44
N LYS A 25 33.65 -4.60 -9.39
CA LYS A 25 35.00 -4.86 -9.92
C LYS A 25 35.84 -5.73 -9.00
N ASP A 26 35.40 -5.91 -7.75
CA ASP A 26 36.13 -6.61 -6.70
C ASP A 26 35.85 -8.13 -6.72
N GLY A 27 34.96 -8.59 -7.61
CA GLY A 27 34.61 -10.01 -7.76
C GLY A 27 33.87 -10.59 -6.56
N VAL A 28 33.30 -9.73 -5.71
CA VAL A 28 32.53 -10.13 -4.54
C VAL A 28 31.10 -10.46 -4.98
N PRO A 29 30.49 -11.57 -4.55
CA PRO A 29 29.10 -11.86 -4.90
C PRO A 29 28.18 -10.72 -4.42
N PRO A 30 27.24 -10.23 -5.26
CA PRO A 30 26.32 -9.15 -4.90
C PRO A 30 25.40 -9.58 -3.75
N PHE A 31 25.23 -8.68 -2.77
CA PHE A 31 24.39 -8.92 -1.60
C PHE A 31 23.86 -7.62 -1.00
N ALA A 32 22.85 -7.72 -0.14
CA ALA A 32 22.42 -6.63 0.73
C ALA A 32 22.16 -7.16 2.15
N PHE A 33 22.85 -6.59 3.14
CA PHE A 33 22.67 -6.87 4.55
C PHE A 33 21.73 -5.82 5.14
N VAL A 34 20.54 -6.23 5.57
CA VAL A 34 19.45 -5.35 5.96
C VAL A 34 19.08 -5.60 7.41
N TYR A 35 19.14 -4.57 8.24
CA TYR A 35 18.50 -4.53 9.54
C TYR A 35 17.16 -3.83 9.41
N TYR A 36 16.08 -4.42 9.90
CA TYR A 36 14.76 -3.81 9.84
C TYR A 36 14.11 -3.69 11.22
N ARG A 37 13.28 -2.66 11.37
CA ARG A 37 12.47 -2.38 12.56
C ARG A 37 11.08 -1.99 12.13
N GLY A 38 10.07 -2.57 12.78
CA GLY A 38 8.67 -2.32 12.45
C GLY A 38 7.79 -2.19 13.68
N SER A 39 6.61 -1.64 13.44
CA SER A 39 5.56 -1.53 14.45
C SER A 39 4.18 -1.53 13.83
N ASN A 40 3.18 -1.91 14.62
CA ASN A 40 1.77 -1.75 14.30
C ASN A 40 0.96 -1.50 15.58
N ASP A 41 -0.36 -1.38 15.45
CA ASP A 41 -1.27 -1.16 16.59
C ASP A 41 -1.19 -2.24 17.70
N ALA A 42 -0.65 -3.42 17.39
CA ALA A 42 -0.53 -4.53 18.32
C ALA A 42 0.84 -4.62 19.01
N TRP A 43 1.93 -4.21 18.36
CA TRP A 43 3.28 -4.35 18.91
C TRP A 43 4.32 -3.43 18.24
N ASP A 44 5.22 -2.85 19.05
CA ASP A 44 6.32 -1.97 18.62
C ASP A 44 7.69 -2.67 18.57
N GLY A 45 7.74 -3.97 18.81
CA GLY A 45 8.98 -4.74 18.93
C GLY A 45 9.38 -5.54 17.69
N TYR A 46 8.68 -5.38 16.56
CA TYR A 46 9.06 -6.10 15.35
C TYR A 46 10.42 -5.63 14.86
N GLY A 47 11.25 -6.58 14.46
CA GLY A 47 12.54 -6.29 13.87
C GLY A 47 13.33 -7.57 13.65
N GLY A 48 14.42 -7.42 12.91
CA GLY A 48 15.27 -8.54 12.57
C GLY A 48 16.37 -8.11 11.63
N VAL A 49 17.18 -9.10 11.23
CA VAL A 49 18.27 -8.89 10.29
C VAL A 49 18.17 -9.96 9.22
N VAL A 50 18.31 -9.57 7.96
CA VAL A 50 18.28 -10.46 6.81
C VAL A 50 19.41 -10.13 5.86
N VAL A 51 19.89 -11.16 5.16
CA VAL A 51 20.87 -11.01 4.07
C VAL A 51 20.23 -11.48 2.78
N TYR A 52 20.15 -10.58 1.82
CA TYR A 52 19.73 -10.91 0.46
C TYR A 52 20.94 -11.23 -0.40
N THR A 53 20.91 -12.39 -1.05
CA THR A 53 21.89 -12.81 -2.06
C THR A 53 21.18 -13.03 -3.39
N ARG A 54 21.93 -12.94 -4.50
CA ARG A 54 21.39 -13.35 -5.82
C ARG A 54 21.23 -14.86 -5.92
N ASP A 55 22.16 -15.60 -5.32
CA ASP A 55 22.11 -17.05 -5.23
C ASP A 55 21.07 -17.52 -4.20
N SER A 56 20.49 -18.71 -4.43
CA SER A 56 19.49 -19.30 -3.54
C SER A 56 20.05 -19.71 -2.19
N ALA A 57 21.36 -19.99 -2.13
CA ALA A 57 22.09 -20.33 -0.92
C ALA A 57 23.18 -19.29 -0.64
N MET A 58 23.52 -19.09 0.64
CA MET A 58 24.54 -18.14 1.07
C MET A 58 25.93 -18.51 0.51
N PRO A 59 26.57 -17.63 -0.29
CA PRO A 59 27.93 -17.84 -0.75
C PRO A 59 28.92 -17.86 0.42
N GLN A 60 29.70 -18.93 0.55
CA GLN A 60 30.67 -19.09 1.65
C GLN A 60 31.73 -17.98 1.70
N SER A 61 32.07 -17.41 0.54
CA SER A 61 33.01 -16.28 0.43
C SER A 61 32.51 -15.00 1.11
N LEU A 62 31.19 -14.84 1.31
CA LEU A 62 30.62 -13.67 1.98
C LEU A 62 30.65 -13.77 3.51
N LEU A 63 30.80 -14.97 4.09
CA LEU A 63 30.68 -15.17 5.54
C LEU A 63 31.60 -14.26 6.38
N PRO A 64 32.87 -14.01 6.03
CA PRO A 64 33.70 -13.07 6.79
C PRO A 64 33.13 -11.64 6.80
N ARG A 65 32.58 -11.18 5.67
CA ARG A 65 31.96 -9.86 5.55
C ARG A 65 30.63 -9.79 6.29
N MET A 66 29.84 -10.87 6.28
CA MET A 66 28.59 -10.95 7.05
C MET A 66 28.83 -10.90 8.56
N ARG A 67 29.84 -11.62 9.05
CA ARG A 67 30.26 -11.55 10.46
C ARG A 67 30.67 -10.13 10.87
N ALA A 68 31.46 -9.46 10.03
CA ALA A 68 31.87 -8.09 10.27
C ALA A 68 30.67 -7.12 10.26
N ALA A 69 29.69 -7.31 9.36
CA ALA A 69 28.48 -6.50 9.30
C ALA A 69 27.57 -6.72 10.53
N ALA A 70 27.35 -7.97 10.94
CA ALA A 70 26.57 -8.32 12.12
C ALA A 70 27.17 -7.71 13.40
N ALA A 71 28.49 -7.78 13.55
CA ALA A 71 29.18 -7.20 14.71
C ALA A 71 28.97 -5.68 14.83
N LYS A 72 28.84 -4.94 13.72
CA LYS A 72 28.57 -3.48 13.74
C LYS A 72 27.23 -3.13 14.41
N ILE A 73 26.27 -4.05 14.36
CA ILE A 73 24.93 -3.87 14.91
C ILE A 73 24.69 -4.71 16.18
N GLY A 74 25.76 -5.29 16.75
CA GLY A 74 25.70 -6.03 18.01
C GLY A 74 25.18 -7.47 17.90
N TYR A 75 25.18 -8.05 16.70
CA TYR A 75 24.79 -9.44 16.45
C TYR A 75 26.02 -10.33 16.22
N ASP A 76 25.90 -11.61 16.56
CA ASP A 76 26.86 -12.67 16.24
C ASP A 76 26.31 -13.51 15.08
N PHE A 77 26.90 -13.37 13.89
CA PHE A 77 26.38 -14.01 12.69
C PHE A 77 26.27 -15.54 12.82
N ASP A 78 27.22 -16.19 13.50
CA ASP A 78 27.24 -17.65 13.59
C ASP A 78 26.26 -18.20 14.65
N LYS A 79 25.68 -17.35 15.50
CA LYS A 79 24.73 -17.75 16.54
C LYS A 79 23.32 -17.25 16.31
N ASP A 80 23.19 -16.04 15.78
CA ASP A 80 21.91 -15.33 15.70
C ASP A 80 21.25 -15.48 14.33
N PHE A 81 21.97 -15.97 13.32
CA PHE A 81 21.45 -16.15 11.96
C PHE A 81 21.28 -17.62 11.62
N GLU A 82 20.18 -17.91 10.92
CA GLU A 82 19.93 -19.21 10.31
C GLU A 82 20.27 -19.16 8.83
N LEU A 83 21.04 -20.13 8.34
CA LEU A 83 21.34 -20.27 6.92
C LEU A 83 20.22 -21.04 6.22
N THR A 84 19.36 -20.32 5.51
CA THR A 84 18.27 -20.92 4.73
C THR A 84 18.69 -21.16 3.28
N ASP A 85 18.57 -22.38 2.79
CA ASP A 85 18.62 -22.66 1.35
C ASP A 85 17.25 -22.40 0.72
N ASN A 86 17.17 -21.40 -0.15
CA ASN A 86 15.95 -20.96 -0.82
C ASN A 86 15.80 -21.57 -2.23
N THR A 87 16.27 -22.81 -2.45
CA THR A 87 16.09 -23.57 -3.70
C THR A 87 14.62 -23.85 -4.09
N CYS A 88 13.65 -23.37 -3.32
CA CYS A 88 12.24 -23.31 -3.68
C CYS A 88 12.01 -22.72 -5.09
N ARG A 89 10.97 -23.21 -5.77
CA ARG A 89 10.63 -22.81 -7.15
C ARG A 89 10.47 -21.29 -7.25
N LEU A 90 11.39 -20.63 -7.95
CA LEU A 90 11.21 -19.25 -8.38
C LEU A 90 10.02 -19.18 -9.34
N LEU A 91 9.16 -18.17 -9.14
CA LEU A 91 8.08 -17.87 -10.07
C LEU A 91 8.66 -17.67 -11.47
N ASP A 92 8.13 -18.39 -12.44
CA ASP A 92 8.56 -18.23 -13.83
C ASP A 92 8.19 -16.83 -14.35
N LYS A 93 8.72 -16.44 -15.52
CA LYS A 93 8.45 -15.12 -16.11
C LYS A 93 6.95 -14.88 -16.34
N ASN A 94 6.20 -15.91 -16.71
CA ASN A 94 4.78 -15.80 -17.00
C ASN A 94 3.97 -15.67 -15.70
N GLU A 95 4.32 -16.44 -14.67
CA GLU A 95 3.72 -16.35 -13.34
C GLU A 95 3.92 -14.95 -12.74
N ARG A 96 5.08 -14.33 -12.94
CA ARG A 96 5.35 -12.93 -12.53
C ARG A 96 4.47 -11.91 -13.25
N VAL A 97 4.25 -12.08 -14.56
CA VAL A 97 3.37 -11.19 -15.34
C VAL A 97 1.92 -11.32 -14.86
N ILE A 98 1.44 -12.56 -14.67
CA ILE A 98 0.10 -12.84 -14.16
C ILE A 98 -0.11 -12.23 -12.76
N LEU A 99 0.88 -12.32 -11.88
CA LEU A 99 0.82 -11.74 -10.53
C LEU A 99 0.75 -10.20 -10.58
N ARG A 100 1.53 -9.56 -11.45
CA ARG A 100 1.47 -8.10 -11.64
C ARG A 100 0.13 -7.65 -12.18
N GLU A 101 -0.43 -8.39 -13.15
CA GLU A 101 -1.75 -8.11 -13.71
C GLU A 101 -2.84 -8.28 -12.66
N LYS A 102 -2.82 -9.36 -11.87
CA LYS A 102 -3.75 -9.57 -10.75
C LYS A 102 -3.65 -8.46 -9.71
N PHE A 103 -2.43 -8.04 -9.37
CA PHE A 103 -2.23 -6.95 -8.41
C PHE A 103 -2.81 -5.63 -8.95
N ALA A 104 -2.48 -5.26 -10.19
CA ALA A 104 -3.01 -4.06 -10.83
C ALA A 104 -4.56 -4.10 -10.92
N GLY A 105 -5.13 -5.25 -11.29
CA GLY A 105 -6.57 -5.46 -11.33
C GLY A 105 -7.21 -5.31 -9.94
N ASN A 106 -6.60 -5.88 -8.89
CA ASN A 106 -7.08 -5.72 -7.53
C ASN A 106 -7.02 -4.26 -7.05
N VAL A 107 -5.99 -3.50 -7.38
CA VAL A 107 -5.89 -2.07 -7.06
C VAL A 107 -7.01 -1.28 -7.76
N ALA A 108 -7.25 -1.54 -9.06
CA ALA A 108 -8.32 -0.89 -9.80
C ALA A 108 -9.70 -1.21 -9.20
N LEU A 109 -9.99 -2.48 -8.93
CA LEU A 109 -11.25 -2.91 -8.31
C LEU A 109 -11.45 -2.34 -6.90
N GLN A 110 -10.39 -2.24 -6.09
CA GLN A 110 -10.46 -1.60 -4.78
C GLN A 110 -10.74 -0.10 -4.89
N THR A 111 -10.10 0.57 -5.85
CA THR A 111 -10.30 2.00 -6.11
C THR A 111 -11.74 2.26 -6.55
N GLU A 112 -12.29 1.46 -7.47
CA GLU A 112 -13.70 1.57 -7.89
C GLU A 112 -14.66 1.38 -6.71
N LYS A 113 -14.42 0.35 -5.87
CA LYS A 113 -15.24 0.13 -4.66
C LYS A 113 -15.19 1.30 -3.69
N GLN A 114 -14.02 1.91 -3.51
CA GLN A 114 -13.86 3.09 -2.65
C GLN A 114 -14.59 4.31 -3.22
N ILE A 115 -14.49 4.56 -4.54
CA ILE A 115 -15.22 5.63 -5.21
C ILE A 115 -16.72 5.40 -5.09
N ALA A 116 -17.22 4.19 -5.35
CA ALA A 116 -18.63 3.85 -5.21
C ALA A 116 -19.14 4.03 -3.76
N ALA A 117 -18.35 3.63 -2.76
CA ALA A 117 -18.67 3.84 -1.36
C ALA A 117 -18.70 5.33 -0.97
N GLN A 118 -17.74 6.13 -1.45
CA GLN A 118 -17.70 7.58 -1.24
C GLN A 118 -18.88 8.27 -1.91
N ALA A 119 -19.20 7.93 -3.17
CA ALA A 119 -20.35 8.45 -3.89
C ALA A 119 -21.68 8.10 -3.18
N THR A 120 -21.79 6.89 -2.65
CA THR A 120 -22.98 6.45 -1.89
C THR A 120 -23.12 7.22 -0.58
N LYS A 121 -22.02 7.41 0.17
CA LYS A 121 -22.00 8.24 1.38
C LYS A 121 -22.35 9.70 1.08
N LEU A 122 -21.80 10.27 0.01
CA LEU A 122 -22.10 11.64 -0.44
C LEU A 122 -23.59 11.78 -0.78
N ARG A 123 -24.15 10.85 -1.57
CA ARG A 123 -25.59 10.80 -1.88
C ARG A 123 -26.45 10.67 -0.62
N GLY A 124 -26.09 9.78 0.30
CA GLY A 124 -26.80 9.60 1.57
C GLY A 124 -26.80 10.87 2.43
N ASN A 125 -25.63 11.52 2.54
CA ASN A 125 -25.50 12.79 3.26
C ASN A 125 -26.28 13.92 2.58
N ALA A 126 -26.23 14.01 1.25
CA ALA A 126 -27.01 14.99 0.48
C ALA A 126 -28.51 14.79 0.68
N ILE A 127 -29.03 13.56 0.54
CA ILE A 127 -30.44 13.25 0.75
C ILE A 127 -30.87 13.55 2.18
N ASN A 128 -30.06 13.19 3.18
CA ASN A 128 -30.36 13.49 4.58
C ASN A 128 -30.35 15.00 4.85
N SER A 129 -29.43 15.75 4.25
CA SER A 129 -29.37 17.21 4.38
C SER A 129 -30.56 17.89 3.70
N VAL A 130 -30.95 17.45 2.51
CA VAL A 130 -32.14 17.95 1.79
C VAL A 130 -33.41 17.58 2.53
N LYS A 131 -33.50 16.36 3.09
CA LYS A 131 -34.65 15.95 3.90
C LYS A 131 -34.74 16.75 5.20
N ALA A 132 -33.61 17.01 5.87
CA ALA A 132 -33.55 17.85 7.06
C ALA A 132 -33.91 19.32 6.74
N GLN A 133 -33.41 19.86 5.64
CA GLN A 133 -33.77 21.19 5.15
C GLN A 133 -35.24 21.25 4.76
N LYS A 134 -35.78 20.28 4.02
CA LYS A 134 -37.21 20.22 3.66
C LYS A 134 -38.11 20.11 4.89
N LEU A 135 -37.71 19.34 5.91
CA LEU A 135 -38.45 19.30 7.18
C LEU A 135 -38.44 20.67 7.89
N PHE A 136 -37.28 21.34 7.89
CA PHE A 136 -37.10 22.67 8.48
C PHE A 136 -37.92 23.75 7.74
N PHE A 137 -37.92 23.71 6.40
CA PHE A 137 -38.68 24.62 5.54
C PHE A 137 -40.18 24.31 5.52
N SER A 138 -40.59 23.05 5.63
CA SER A 138 -42.01 22.68 5.73
C SER A 138 -42.69 23.21 7.01
N GLN A 139 -41.91 23.59 8.02
CA GLN A 139 -42.40 24.28 9.21
C GLN A 139 -42.48 25.81 9.02
N GLN A 140 -41.93 26.38 7.95
CA GLN A 140 -41.89 27.82 7.67
C GLN A 140 -42.04 28.14 6.16
N LEU A 141 -43.29 28.32 5.73
CA LEU A 141 -43.81 29.13 4.59
C LEU A 141 -43.59 28.68 3.11
N PRO A 142 -44.47 29.15 2.18
CA PRO A 142 -44.58 28.71 0.77
C PRO A 142 -43.43 29.10 -0.17
N GLU A 143 -42.62 30.11 0.15
CA GLU A 143 -41.51 30.52 -0.72
C GLU A 143 -40.40 29.45 -0.81
N ALA A 144 -40.28 28.59 0.21
CA ALA A 144 -39.31 27.50 0.23
C ALA A 144 -39.67 26.34 -0.71
N GLU A 145 -40.94 26.20 -1.07
CA GLU A 145 -41.42 25.16 -1.99
C GLU A 145 -40.96 25.43 -3.43
N GLN A 146 -41.01 26.70 -3.86
CA GLN A 146 -40.50 27.13 -5.17
C GLN A 146 -38.98 26.98 -5.30
N ALA A 147 -38.24 27.30 -4.23
CA ALA A 147 -36.79 27.12 -4.20
C ALA A 147 -36.41 25.62 -4.26
N TYR A 148 -37.18 24.76 -3.59
CA TYR A 148 -37.00 23.31 -3.64
C TYR A 148 -37.22 22.74 -5.05
N ASP A 149 -38.29 23.16 -5.73
CA ASP A 149 -38.60 22.71 -7.08
C ASP A 149 -37.53 23.16 -8.10
N THR A 150 -37.02 24.38 -7.93
CA THR A 150 -35.92 24.90 -8.76
C THR A 150 -34.65 24.07 -8.56
N LEU A 151 -34.28 23.80 -7.30
CA LEU A 151 -33.08 23.01 -6.97
C LEU A 151 -33.19 21.57 -7.50
N GLN A 152 -34.40 20.98 -7.45
CA GLN A 152 -34.65 19.65 -7.99
C GLN A 152 -34.50 19.60 -9.51
N GLN A 153 -34.85 20.69 -10.20
CA GLN A 153 -34.69 20.82 -11.64
C GLN A 153 -33.21 20.97 -12.03
N ASP A 154 -32.47 21.84 -11.34
CA ASP A 154 -31.03 22.04 -11.56
C ASP A 154 -30.24 20.74 -11.35
N LEU A 155 -30.64 19.92 -10.38
CA LEU A 155 -29.98 18.64 -10.11
C LEU A 155 -30.19 17.63 -11.24
N LYS A 156 -31.38 17.60 -11.84
CA LYS A 156 -31.66 16.75 -13.01
C LYS A 156 -30.86 17.20 -14.23
N ASP A 157 -30.74 18.50 -14.43
CA ASP A 157 -30.00 19.07 -15.56
C ASP A 157 -28.49 18.79 -15.41
N PHE A 158 -27.96 18.93 -14.20
CA PHE A 158 -26.59 18.52 -13.88
C PHE A 158 -26.34 17.03 -14.10
N GLU A 159 -27.27 16.16 -13.67
CA GLU A 159 -27.16 14.71 -13.90
C GLU A 159 -27.20 14.37 -15.39
N ALA A 160 -28.03 15.05 -16.19
CA ALA A 160 -28.09 14.88 -17.63
C ALA A 160 -26.79 15.33 -18.32
N GLU A 161 -26.23 16.48 -17.92
CA GLU A 161 -24.95 16.97 -18.44
C GLU A 161 -23.80 16.02 -18.09
N ALA A 162 -23.70 15.58 -16.84
CA ALA A 162 -22.66 14.66 -16.39
C ALA A 162 -22.72 13.32 -17.14
N VAL A 163 -23.93 12.78 -17.37
CA VAL A 163 -24.13 11.56 -18.16
C VAL A 163 -23.78 11.76 -19.65
N SER A 164 -24.01 12.96 -20.20
CA SER A 164 -23.61 13.29 -21.58
C SER A 164 -22.10 13.45 -21.73
N ALA A 165 -21.44 14.06 -20.74
CA ALA A 165 -20.00 14.26 -20.70
C ALA A 165 -19.25 12.92 -20.55
N ALA A 166 -19.84 11.96 -19.84
CA ALA A 166 -19.29 10.61 -19.70
C ALA A 166 -19.48 9.70 -20.94
N LYS A 167 -20.25 10.13 -21.96
CA LYS A 167 -20.50 9.39 -23.21
C LYS A 167 -19.69 9.88 -24.41
N LYS A 168 -18.94 10.98 -24.28
CA LYS A 168 -17.95 11.46 -25.27
C LYS A 168 -16.57 10.94 -24.92
#